data_AF-A0A523VAK3-F1
#
_entry.id   AF-A0A523VAK3-F1
#
_cell.length_a   1.000
_cell.length_b   1.000
_cell.length_c   1.000
_cell.angle_alpha   90.00
_cell.angle_beta   90.00
_cell.angle_gamma   90.00
#
_symmetry.space_group_name_H-M   'P 1'
#
loop_
_entity.id
_entity.type
_entity.pdbx_description
1 polymer ?
#
loop_
_entity_poly.entity_id
_entity_poly.type
_entity_poly.pdbx_seq_one_letter_code
_entity_poly.pdbx_strand_id
1 'polypeptide(L)'
;MGDIYEKVEDSRTALEKLTDFIPGWGGYQKRQTRRKADQLLRDTLADKLADQRRRLNEAQKDLISNKRMDLLDDLESAGTQLQTFIDRIRLATYGYAGMFDAKKVKEGELEQLYNFDVALVQYVERLDAANDRLREAIPSGEGLVETIRIVQDICTEANSTFDEREHVILGSV
;
A
#
# COMPACT_ATOMS: atom_id res chain seq x y z
N MET A 1 8.88 -14.12 -29.34
CA MET A 1 9.92 -13.08 -29.26
C MET A 1 9.38 -11.71 -28.79
N GLY A 2 8.17 -11.63 -28.19
CA GLY A 2 7.66 -10.39 -27.57
C GLY A 2 7.66 -10.40 -26.04
N ASP A 3 7.53 -11.58 -25.44
CA ASP A 3 7.27 -11.76 -24.01
C ASP A 3 8.45 -11.40 -23.07
N ILE A 4 9.69 -11.30 -23.59
CA ILE A 4 10.87 -11.00 -22.76
C ILE A 4 11.13 -9.49 -22.71
N TYR A 5 10.84 -8.75 -23.79
CA TYR A 5 11.04 -7.31 -23.83
C TYR A 5 9.96 -6.56 -23.04
N GLU A 6 8.71 -7.01 -23.11
CA GLU A 6 7.57 -6.45 -22.37
C GLU A 6 7.76 -6.66 -20.85
N LYS A 7 8.16 -7.86 -20.43
CA LYS A 7 8.48 -8.17 -19.02
C LYS A 7 9.65 -7.37 -18.45
N VAL A 8 10.67 -7.11 -19.28
CA VAL A 8 11.85 -6.32 -18.86
C VAL A 8 11.52 -4.83 -18.72
N GLU A 9 10.63 -4.28 -19.57
CA GLU A 9 10.17 -2.89 -19.41
C GLU A 9 9.26 -2.71 -18.18
N ASP A 10 8.33 -3.64 -17.93
CA ASP A 10 7.47 -3.60 -16.75
C ASP A 10 8.28 -3.72 -15.46
N SER A 11 9.23 -4.66 -15.42
CA SER A 11 10.15 -4.86 -14.29
C SER A 11 11.02 -3.63 -14.02
N ARG A 12 11.50 -2.95 -15.07
CA ARG A 12 12.33 -1.75 -14.93
C ARG A 12 11.52 -0.56 -14.42
N THR A 13 10.31 -0.38 -14.94
CA THR A 13 9.37 0.66 -14.51
C THR A 13 8.95 0.44 -13.05
N ALA A 14 8.72 -0.81 -12.66
CA ALA A 14 8.43 -1.20 -11.28
C ALA A 14 9.57 -0.83 -10.32
N LEU A 15 10.81 -1.16 -10.70
CA LEU A 15 12.00 -0.83 -9.90
C LEU A 15 12.22 0.68 -9.79
N GLU A 16 12.03 1.43 -10.86
CA GLU A 16 12.16 2.89 -10.88
C GLU A 16 11.17 3.55 -9.90
N LYS A 17 9.90 3.13 -9.90
CA LYS A 17 8.89 3.61 -8.94
C LYS A 17 9.27 3.31 -7.49
N LEU A 18 9.81 2.13 -7.21
CA LEU A 18 10.23 1.76 -5.87
C LEU A 18 11.46 2.56 -5.40
N THR A 19 12.41 2.83 -6.30
CA THR A 19 13.58 3.68 -5.98
C THR A 19 13.21 5.14 -5.75
N ASP A 20 12.23 5.67 -6.47
CA ASP A 20 11.74 7.03 -6.27
C ASP A 20 10.95 7.16 -4.96
N PHE A 21 10.20 6.11 -4.60
CA PHE A 21 9.44 6.08 -3.35
C PHE A 21 10.33 5.91 -2.11
N ILE A 22 11.45 5.19 -2.23
CA ILE A 22 12.34 4.83 -1.11
C ILE A 22 13.77 5.26 -1.39
N PRO A 23 14.23 6.36 -0.75
CA PRO A 23 15.63 6.78 -0.85
C PRO A 23 16.60 5.69 -0.38
N GLY A 24 17.59 5.36 -1.22
CA GLY A 24 18.63 4.38 -0.88
C GLY A 24 18.20 2.92 -0.97
N TRP A 25 17.03 2.64 -1.57
CA TRP A 25 16.59 1.26 -1.81
C TRP A 25 17.36 0.63 -2.97
N GLY A 26 18.16 -0.40 -2.66
CA GLY A 26 19.00 -1.11 -3.63
C GLY A 26 18.36 -2.37 -4.25
N GLY A 27 17.07 -2.60 -4.06
CA GLY A 27 16.34 -3.75 -4.56
C GLY A 27 16.75 -5.11 -3.97
N TYR A 28 16.07 -6.17 -4.42
CA TYR A 28 16.25 -7.55 -3.92
C TYR A 28 17.35 -8.33 -4.66
N GLN A 29 18.22 -7.70 -5.45
CA GLN A 29 19.12 -8.47 -6.33
C GLN A 29 20.07 -9.42 -5.57
N LYS A 30 20.50 -9.07 -4.35
CA LYS A 30 21.39 -9.93 -3.52
C LYS A 30 20.66 -10.49 -2.30
N ARG A 31 20.74 -11.80 -2.06
CA ARG A 31 20.05 -12.50 -0.94
C ARG A 31 20.22 -11.82 0.43
N GLN A 32 21.42 -11.34 0.74
CA GLN A 32 21.71 -10.66 2.01
C GLN A 32 21.06 -9.26 2.11
N THR A 33 20.81 -8.60 0.98
CA THR A 33 20.13 -7.29 0.92
C THR A 33 18.62 -7.41 0.78
N ARG A 34 18.08 -8.55 0.30
CA ARG A 34 16.63 -8.81 0.15
C ARG A 34 15.83 -8.51 1.40
N ARG A 35 16.18 -9.14 2.52
CA ARG A 35 15.48 -8.96 3.81
C ARG A 35 15.49 -7.50 4.26
N LYS A 36 16.62 -6.82 4.09
CA LYS A 36 16.77 -5.40 4.46
C LYS A 36 15.98 -4.48 3.53
N ALA A 37 15.96 -4.78 2.23
CA ALA A 37 15.23 -4.02 1.22
C ALA A 37 13.70 -4.16 1.40
N ASP A 38 13.21 -5.38 1.69
CA ASP A 38 11.81 -5.64 2.06
C ASP A 38 11.41 -4.88 3.31
N GLN A 39 12.22 -5.00 4.37
CA GLN A 39 11.95 -4.32 5.63
C GLN A 39 11.90 -2.81 5.43
N LEU A 40 12.89 -2.23 4.74
CA LEU A 40 12.92 -0.80 4.44
C LEU A 40 11.68 -0.35 3.64
N LEU A 41 11.25 -1.14 2.66
CA LEU A 41 10.03 -0.88 1.90
C LEU A 41 8.79 -0.90 2.81
N ARG A 42 8.63 -1.94 3.62
CA ARG A 42 7.47 -2.08 4.51
C ARG A 42 7.42 -0.96 5.54
N ASP A 43 8.55 -0.62 6.15
CA ASP A 43 8.64 0.47 7.13
C ASP A 43 8.27 1.82 6.46
N THR A 44 8.86 2.12 5.30
CA THR A 44 8.58 3.36 4.56
C THR A 44 7.13 3.45 4.10
N LEU A 45 6.57 2.35 3.60
CA LEU A 45 5.18 2.26 3.17
C LEU A 45 4.22 2.48 4.35
N ALA A 46 4.47 1.81 5.48
CA ALA A 46 3.65 1.95 6.68
C ALA A 46 3.67 3.39 7.22
N ASP A 47 4.82 4.06 7.20
CA ASP A 47 4.94 5.45 7.64
C ASP A 47 4.14 6.41 6.74
N LYS A 48 4.25 6.25 5.42
CA LYS A 48 3.47 7.06 4.47
C LYS A 48 1.96 6.80 4.56
N LEU A 49 1.55 5.55 4.77
CA LEU A 49 0.13 5.23 5.01
C LEU A 49 -0.37 5.81 6.35
N ALA A 50 0.48 5.82 7.39
CA ALA A 50 0.15 6.46 8.66
C ALA A 50 -0.06 7.97 8.49
N ASP A 51 0.70 8.62 7.61
CA ASP A 51 0.45 10.02 7.23
C ASP A 51 -0.94 10.19 6.61
N GLN A 52 -1.34 9.30 5.70
CA GLN A 52 -2.69 9.32 5.12
C GLN A 52 -3.79 9.05 6.14
N ARG A 53 -3.57 8.16 7.13
CA ARG A 53 -4.52 7.95 8.24
C ARG A 53 -4.67 9.19 9.11
N ARG A 54 -3.58 9.93 9.36
CA ARG A 54 -3.67 11.22 10.08
C ARG A 54 -4.53 12.23 9.32
N ARG A 55 -4.40 12.29 7.99
CA ARG A 55 -5.25 13.15 7.13
C ARG A 55 -6.73 12.75 7.20
N LEU A 56 -7.05 11.45 7.24
CA LEU A 56 -8.42 10.99 7.46
C LEU A 56 -8.97 11.42 8.84
N ASN A 57 -8.14 11.39 9.89
CA ASN A 57 -8.54 11.85 11.23
C ASN A 57 -8.84 13.36 11.24
N GLU A 58 -8.12 14.16 10.45
CA GLU A 58 -8.42 15.57 10.26
C GLU A 58 -9.76 15.74 9.52
N ALA A 59 -9.97 15.00 8.43
CA ALA A 59 -11.23 15.04 7.68
C ALA A 59 -12.45 14.67 8.55
N GLN A 60 -12.31 13.73 9.49
CA GLN A 60 -13.36 13.41 10.47
C GLN A 60 -13.71 14.60 11.38
N LYS A 61 -12.71 15.34 11.85
CA LYS A 61 -12.94 16.56 12.63
C LYS A 61 -13.66 17.60 11.78
N ASP A 62 -13.26 17.74 10.52
CA ASP A 62 -13.89 18.68 9.58
C ASP A 62 -15.35 18.31 9.29
N LEU A 63 -15.68 17.02 9.17
CA LEU A 63 -17.08 16.56 9.06
C LEU A 63 -17.92 17.00 10.28
N ILE A 64 -17.37 16.85 11.49
CA ILE A 64 -18.04 17.27 12.73
C ILE A 64 -18.24 18.79 12.72
N SER A 65 -17.20 19.56 12.40
CA SER A 65 -17.28 21.03 12.32
C SER A 65 -18.29 21.52 11.29
N ASN A 66 -18.49 20.77 10.19
CA ASN A 66 -19.46 21.08 9.15
C ASN A 66 -20.84 20.44 9.38
N LYS A 67 -21.09 19.82 10.56
CA LYS A 67 -22.36 19.17 10.94
C LYS A 67 -22.77 18.00 10.00
N ARG A 68 -21.79 17.32 9.39
CA ARG A 68 -21.98 16.17 8.48
C ARG A 68 -21.66 14.85 9.20
N MET A 69 -22.29 14.65 10.36
CA MET A 69 -21.99 13.50 11.24
C MET A 69 -22.58 12.19 10.71
N ASP A 70 -23.53 12.26 9.78
CA ASP A 70 -24.12 11.12 9.07
C ASP A 70 -23.10 10.31 8.26
N LEU A 71 -21.99 10.94 7.86
CA LEU A 71 -20.91 10.31 7.10
C LEU A 71 -19.68 9.94 7.95
N LEU A 72 -19.73 10.21 9.25
CA LEU A 72 -18.60 10.00 10.15
C LEU A 72 -18.26 8.50 10.30
N ASP A 73 -19.28 7.66 10.44
CA ASP A 73 -19.11 6.21 10.61
C ASP A 73 -18.49 5.56 9.37
N ASP A 74 -18.90 6.01 8.17
CA ASP A 74 -18.35 5.51 6.90
C ASP A 74 -16.86 5.85 6.77
N LEU A 75 -16.48 7.08 7.10
CA LEU A 75 -15.08 7.52 7.07
C LEU A 75 -14.24 6.83 8.16
N GLU A 76 -14.80 6.59 9.35
CA GLU A 76 -14.12 5.86 10.42
C GLU A 76 -13.94 4.37 10.13
N SER A 77 -14.87 3.76 9.38
CA SER A 77 -14.71 2.40 8.89
C SER A 77 -13.47 2.28 7.99
N ALA A 78 -13.34 3.17 7.00
CA ALA A 78 -12.14 3.23 6.15
C ALA A 78 -10.87 3.48 6.97
N GLY A 79 -10.96 4.39 7.93
CA GLY A 79 -9.89 4.68 8.87
C GLY A 79 -9.39 3.45 9.64
N THR A 80 -10.31 2.64 10.14
CA THR A 80 -10.01 1.40 10.88
C THR A 80 -9.38 0.35 9.98
N GLN A 81 -9.86 0.21 8.74
CA GLN A 81 -9.28 -0.69 7.74
C GLN A 81 -7.85 -0.28 7.37
N LEU A 82 -7.61 1.02 7.17
CA LEU A 82 -6.27 1.55 6.90
C LEU A 82 -5.33 1.33 8.09
N GLN A 83 -5.79 1.53 9.32
CA GLN A 83 -5.00 1.24 10.52
C GLN A 83 -4.62 -0.24 10.60
N THR A 84 -5.59 -1.13 10.36
CA THR A 84 -5.35 -2.58 10.33
C THR A 84 -4.30 -2.94 9.29
N PHE A 85 -4.38 -2.35 8.09
CA PHE A 85 -3.41 -2.58 7.03
C PHE A 85 -2.00 -2.12 7.43
N ILE A 86 -1.86 -0.92 7.99
CA ILE A 86 -0.58 -0.38 8.49
C ILE A 86 0.03 -1.34 9.52
N ASP A 87 -0.77 -1.80 10.47
CA ASP A 87 -0.30 -2.70 11.53
C ASP A 87 0.16 -4.03 10.95
N ARG A 88 -0.56 -4.58 9.96
CA ARG A 88 -0.16 -5.81 9.26
C ARG A 88 1.18 -5.66 8.54
N ILE A 89 1.39 -4.56 7.81
CA ILE A 89 2.67 -4.30 7.12
C ILE A 89 3.84 -4.29 8.12
N ARG A 90 3.67 -3.59 9.25
CA ARG A 90 4.70 -3.45 10.29
C ARG A 90 4.99 -4.77 11.00
N LEU A 91 3.96 -5.58 11.25
CA LEU A 91 4.07 -6.79 12.06
C LEU A 91 4.36 -8.07 11.26
N ALA A 92 4.31 -8.03 9.93
CA ALA A 92 4.55 -9.18 9.04
C ALA A 92 5.93 -9.88 9.22
N THR A 93 6.83 -9.34 10.03
CA THR A 93 8.20 -9.79 10.25
C THR A 93 8.35 -11.23 10.80
N TYR A 94 7.33 -11.80 11.45
CA TYR A 94 7.43 -13.13 12.10
C TYR A 94 7.22 -14.33 11.15
N GLY A 95 6.44 -14.19 10.06
CA GLY A 95 6.16 -15.29 9.11
C GLY A 95 7.21 -15.45 7.99
N TYR A 96 8.07 -14.44 7.80
CA TYR A 96 8.92 -14.30 6.61
C TYR A 96 10.32 -14.92 6.75
N ALA A 97 10.65 -15.47 7.93
CA ALA A 97 11.99 -16.03 8.20
C ALA A 97 12.36 -17.18 7.22
N GLY A 98 11.38 -17.99 6.80
CA GLY A 98 11.60 -19.14 5.91
C GLY A 98 11.70 -18.80 4.41
N MET A 99 10.97 -17.79 3.93
CA MET A 99 10.85 -17.49 2.49
C MET A 99 12.18 -17.07 1.84
N PHE A 100 12.95 -16.22 2.52
CA PHE A 100 14.26 -15.77 2.02
C PHE A 100 15.40 -16.77 2.27
N ASP A 101 15.11 -17.89 2.95
CA ASP A 101 16.08 -18.96 3.23
C ASP A 101 15.97 -20.14 2.25
N ALA A 102 14.82 -20.30 1.61
CA ALA A 102 14.59 -21.36 0.64
C ALA A 102 15.40 -21.11 -0.65
N LYS A 103 16.19 -22.11 -1.05
CA LYS A 103 16.95 -22.21 -2.32
C LYS A 103 16.09 -22.09 -3.61
N LYS A 104 14.85 -21.61 -3.53
CA LYS A 104 13.80 -21.87 -4.52
C LYS A 104 12.89 -20.70 -4.90
N VAL A 105 13.12 -19.46 -4.45
CA VAL A 105 12.31 -18.36 -5.02
C VAL A 105 12.70 -18.20 -6.48
N LYS A 106 11.79 -18.58 -7.39
CA LYS A 106 12.01 -18.50 -8.84
C LYS A 106 11.97 -17.03 -9.26
N GLU A 107 12.66 -16.69 -10.35
CA GLU A 107 12.66 -15.31 -10.89
C GLU A 107 11.23 -14.76 -11.09
N GLY A 108 10.28 -15.59 -11.53
CA GLY A 108 8.89 -15.19 -11.69
C GLY A 108 8.13 -14.90 -10.39
N GLU A 109 8.46 -15.57 -9.29
CA GLU A 109 7.85 -15.26 -7.97
C GLU A 109 8.40 -13.92 -7.44
N LEU A 110 9.69 -13.64 -7.69
CA LEU A 110 10.28 -12.34 -7.34
C LEU A 110 9.66 -11.19 -8.15
N GLU A 111 9.44 -11.39 -9.44
CA GLU A 111 8.77 -10.43 -10.31
C GLU A 111 7.34 -10.14 -9.82
N GLN A 112 6.60 -11.20 -9.46
CA GLN A 112 5.25 -11.05 -8.93
C GLN A 112 5.22 -10.25 -7.61
N LEU A 113 6.20 -10.46 -6.72
CA LEU A 113 6.32 -9.65 -5.49
C LEU A 113 6.61 -8.19 -5.79
N TYR A 114 7.45 -7.88 -6.79
CA TYR A 114 7.69 -6.51 -7.19
C TYR A 114 6.42 -5.82 -7.69
N ASN A 115 5.60 -6.54 -8.46
CA ASN A 115 4.34 -6.01 -8.95
C ASN A 115 3.38 -5.70 -7.79
N PHE A 116 3.32 -6.57 -6.78
CA PHE A 116 2.58 -6.27 -5.55
C PHE A 116 3.15 -5.07 -4.81
N ASP A 117 4.47 -5.02 -4.59
CA ASP A 117 5.13 -3.92 -3.89
C ASP A 117 4.84 -2.57 -4.57
N VAL A 118 4.85 -2.52 -5.91
CA VAL A 118 4.49 -1.33 -6.69
C VAL A 118 3.02 -0.97 -6.55
N ALA A 119 2.11 -1.95 -6.62
CA ALA A 119 0.69 -1.71 -6.41
C ALA A 119 0.41 -1.15 -5.00
N LEU A 120 1.09 -1.70 -3.99
CA LEU A 120 0.98 -1.24 -2.61
C LEU A 120 1.43 0.22 -2.44
N VAL A 121 2.53 0.59 -3.09
CA VAL A 121 3.02 1.98 -3.13
C VAL A 121 2.00 2.91 -3.79
N GLN A 122 1.36 2.49 -4.88
CA GLN A 122 0.36 3.31 -5.59
C GLN A 122 -0.88 3.62 -4.73
N TYR A 123 -1.25 2.76 -3.78
CA TYR A 123 -2.35 3.07 -2.87
C TYR A 123 -2.07 4.29 -1.99
N VAL A 124 -0.80 4.60 -1.68
CA VAL A 124 -0.44 5.82 -0.97
C VAL A 124 -0.82 7.05 -1.79
N GLU A 125 -0.46 7.07 -3.07
CA GLU A 125 -0.78 8.19 -3.98
C GLU A 125 -2.30 8.32 -4.19
N ARG A 126 -3.00 7.19 -4.33
CA ARG A 126 -4.46 7.18 -4.46
C ARG A 126 -5.15 7.71 -3.21
N LEU A 127 -4.69 7.33 -2.01
CA LEU A 127 -5.19 7.86 -0.74
C LEU A 127 -4.86 9.35 -0.58
N ASP A 128 -3.69 9.79 -1.04
CA ASP A 128 -3.27 11.18 -1.00
C ASP A 128 -4.25 12.06 -1.80
N ALA A 129 -4.53 11.66 -3.05
CA ALA A 129 -5.49 12.33 -3.92
C ALA A 129 -6.93 12.25 -3.40
N ALA A 130 -7.33 11.12 -2.82
CA ALA A 130 -8.66 10.97 -2.22
C ALA A 130 -8.82 11.85 -0.97
N ASN A 131 -7.77 11.98 -0.14
CA ASN A 131 -7.75 12.89 1.00
C ASN A 131 -7.83 14.37 0.56
N ASP A 132 -7.17 14.76 -0.53
CA ASP A 132 -7.31 16.12 -1.08
C ASP A 132 -8.75 16.40 -1.49
N ARG A 133 -9.37 15.46 -2.23
CA ARG A 133 -10.77 15.56 -2.63
C ARG A 133 -11.72 15.60 -1.44
N LEU A 134 -11.47 14.83 -0.37
CA LEU A 134 -12.27 14.91 0.86
C LEU A 134 -12.22 16.32 1.44
N ARG A 135 -11.03 16.89 1.56
CA ARG A 135 -10.84 18.25 2.10
C ARG A 135 -11.61 19.29 1.30
N GLU A 136 -11.65 19.16 -0.03
CA GLU A 136 -12.41 20.05 -0.92
C GLU A 136 -13.92 19.83 -0.86
N ALA A 137 -14.36 18.57 -0.76
CA ALA A 137 -15.77 18.18 -0.77
C ALA A 137 -16.48 18.41 0.58
N ILE A 138 -15.77 18.42 1.71
CA ILE A 138 -16.41 18.56 3.04
C ILE A 138 -17.17 19.88 3.21
N PRO A 139 -16.62 21.06 2.85
CA PRO A 139 -17.35 22.32 2.98
C PRO A 139 -18.61 22.37 2.11
N SER A 140 -18.51 22.02 0.82
CA SER A 140 -19.63 22.07 -0.13
C SER A 140 -20.63 20.93 0.05
N GLY A 141 -20.15 19.75 0.42
CA GLY A 141 -20.89 18.49 0.44
C GLY A 141 -21.04 17.83 -0.93
N GLU A 142 -20.59 18.48 -1.99
CA GLU A 142 -20.69 17.97 -3.35
C GLU A 142 -19.68 16.83 -3.57
N GLY A 143 -20.16 15.67 -4.02
CA GLY A 143 -19.30 14.51 -4.26
C GLY A 143 -18.71 13.86 -3.00
N LEU A 144 -19.10 14.31 -1.80
CA LEU A 144 -18.51 13.83 -0.54
C LEU A 144 -18.75 12.34 -0.29
N VAL A 145 -20.00 11.87 -0.49
CA VAL A 145 -20.36 10.44 -0.34
C VAL A 145 -19.54 9.56 -1.28
N GLU A 146 -19.41 9.98 -2.54
CA GLU A 146 -18.64 9.25 -3.55
C GLU A 146 -17.15 9.21 -3.18
N THR A 147 -16.62 10.32 -2.68
CA THR A 147 -15.21 10.39 -2.26
C THR A 147 -14.94 9.48 -1.06
N ILE A 148 -15.85 9.40 -0.08
CA ILE A 148 -15.72 8.47 1.05
C ILE A 148 -15.74 7.01 0.58
N ARG A 149 -16.61 6.66 -0.37
CA ARG A 149 -16.63 5.31 -0.97
C ARG A 149 -15.31 4.98 -1.66
N ILE A 150 -14.76 5.91 -2.44
CA ILE A 150 -13.45 5.74 -3.06
C ILE A 150 -12.36 5.45 -2.02
N VAL A 151 -12.38 6.13 -0.87
CA VAL A 151 -11.42 5.86 0.22
C VAL A 151 -11.63 4.45 0.80
N GLN A 152 -12.87 4.02 1.04
CA GLN A 152 -13.20 2.68 1.50
C GLN A 152 -12.72 1.60 0.51
N ASP A 153 -12.95 1.82 -0.79
CA ASP A 153 -12.54 0.91 -1.85
C ASP A 153 -11.01 0.79 -1.92
N ILE A 154 -10.29 1.93 -1.85
CA ILE A 154 -8.82 1.92 -1.80
C ILE A 154 -8.32 1.13 -0.58
N CYS A 155 -8.92 1.32 0.60
CA CYS A 155 -8.53 0.59 1.80
C CYS A 155 -8.78 -0.92 1.66
N THR A 156 -9.89 -1.30 1.04
CA THR A 156 -10.24 -2.70 0.78
C THR A 156 -9.26 -3.33 -0.21
N GLU A 157 -9.04 -2.69 -1.35
CA GLU A 157 -8.09 -3.14 -2.38
C GLU A 157 -6.67 -3.27 -1.83
N ALA A 158 -6.22 -2.31 -1.01
CA ALA A 158 -4.89 -2.35 -0.40
C ALA A 158 -4.72 -3.54 0.55
N ASN A 159 -5.72 -3.83 1.38
CA ASN A 159 -5.71 -5.01 2.25
C ASN A 159 -5.69 -6.31 1.44
N SER A 160 -6.56 -6.44 0.42
CA SER A 160 -6.61 -7.63 -0.43
C SER A 160 -5.31 -7.85 -1.22
N THR A 161 -4.71 -6.78 -1.75
CA THR A 161 -3.41 -6.86 -2.45
C THR A 161 -2.32 -7.36 -1.50
N PHE A 162 -2.35 -6.93 -0.24
CA PHE A 162 -1.41 -7.41 0.78
C PHE A 162 -1.68 -8.87 1.17
N ASP A 163 -2.94 -9.29 1.26
CA ASP A 163 -3.30 -10.71 1.46
C ASP A 163 -2.71 -11.58 0.34
N GLU A 164 -2.90 -11.19 -0.92
CA GLU A 164 -2.37 -11.89 -2.09
C GLU A 164 -0.83 -11.98 -2.06
N ARG A 165 -0.17 -10.88 -1.70
CA ARG A 165 1.28 -10.85 -1.48
C ARG A 165 1.70 -11.85 -0.40
N GLU A 166 1.02 -11.86 0.76
CA GLU A 166 1.31 -12.81 1.83
C GLU A 166 1.07 -14.26 1.39
N HIS A 167 0.04 -14.53 0.59
CA HIS A 167 -0.23 -15.86 0.03
C HIS A 167 0.89 -16.35 -0.89
N VAL A 168 1.46 -15.51 -1.75
CA VAL A 168 2.61 -15.90 -2.59
C VAL A 168 3.82 -16.26 -1.73
N ILE A 169 3.99 -15.56 -0.62
CA ILE A 169 5.10 -15.75 0.31
C ILE A 169 4.95 -17.03 1.14
N LEU A 170 3.74 -17.30 1.64
CA LEU A 170 3.43 -18.45 2.49
C LEU A 170 3.12 -19.73 1.69
N GLY A 171 2.56 -19.61 0.49
CA GLY A 171 2.21 -20.71 -0.41
C GLY A 171 3.39 -21.30 -1.19
N SER A 172 4.59 -20.73 -1.04
CA SER A 172 5.84 -21.22 -1.63
C SER A 172 6.53 -22.32 -0.80
N VAL A 173 5.84 -22.91 0.18
CA VAL A 173 6.33 -23.99 1.06
C VAL A 173 5.97 -25.37 0.51
#